data_AF-A0A8X6MVE2-F1
#
_entry.id   AF-A0A8X6MVE2-F1
#
_cell.length_a   1.000
_cell.length_b   1.000
_cell.length_c   1.000
_cell.angle_alpha   90.00
_cell.angle_beta   90.00
_cell.angle_gamma   90.00
#
_symmetry.space_group_name_H-M   'P 1'
#
loop_
_entity.id
_entity.type
_entity.pdbx_description
1 polymer ?
#
loop_
_entity_poly.entity_id
_entity_poly.type
_entity_poly.pdbx_seq_one_letter_code
_entity_poly.pdbx_strand_id
1 'polypeptide(L)'
;MNSQFFYAAASYHFIFPGFPIIHKSPLVTREVVNDLSLLYYVKSTDKTLKPYLLPGHLNVVPVEESFWEVPPFSGEIKDGFIWGRGSIDCKHVVMVTICSYFLSFF
;
A
#
# COMPACT_ATOMS: atom_id res chain seq x y z
N MET A 1 -13.43 -12.01 17.28
CA MET A 1 -12.65 -12.93 16.44
C MET A 1 -13.33 -12.97 15.09
N ASN A 2 -12.66 -12.51 14.03
CA ASN A 2 -12.90 -12.81 12.61
C ASN A 2 -12.04 -11.81 11.81
N SER A 3 -10.74 -12.08 11.74
CA SER A 3 -9.80 -11.34 10.89
C SER A 3 -8.85 -12.36 10.24
N GLN A 4 -8.69 -12.27 8.92
CA GLN A 4 -7.72 -13.04 8.15
C GLN A 4 -6.60 -12.10 7.67
N PHE A 5 -5.38 -12.65 7.61
CA PHE A 5 -4.08 -11.96 7.66
C PHE A 5 -3.29 -12.12 6.36
N PHE A 6 -2.54 -11.11 5.87
CA PHE A 6 -1.46 -11.30 4.85
C PHE A 6 -0.33 -10.22 4.87
N TYR A 7 0.79 -10.50 4.16
CA TYR A 7 2.22 -10.15 4.45
C TYR A 7 2.91 -9.02 3.60
N ALA A 8 3.99 -8.30 4.07
CA ALA A 8 5.16 -7.75 3.29
C ALA A 8 6.06 -6.62 3.93
N ALA A 9 7.42 -6.73 3.88
CA ALA A 9 8.46 -6.05 4.72
C ALA A 9 9.14 -4.72 4.38
N ALA A 10 9.62 -4.56 3.15
CA ALA A 10 10.46 -3.40 2.80
C ALA A 10 9.67 -2.07 2.81
N SER A 11 8.36 -2.20 2.84
CA SER A 11 7.28 -1.24 2.92
C SER A 11 7.39 -0.20 4.03
N TYR A 12 7.77 -0.61 5.25
CA TYR A 12 7.57 0.18 6.45
C TYR A 12 8.32 1.52 6.42
N HIS A 13 9.58 1.49 6.00
CA HIS A 13 10.45 2.65 5.98
C HIS A 13 10.00 3.72 4.97
N PHE A 14 9.29 3.34 3.91
CA PHE A 14 8.73 4.30 2.96
C PHE A 14 7.33 4.77 3.38
N ILE A 15 6.45 3.83 3.73
CA ILE A 15 5.05 4.14 4.02
C ILE A 15 4.92 4.99 5.28
N PHE A 16 5.71 4.73 6.33
CA PHE A 16 5.57 5.46 7.59
C PHE A 16 5.82 6.98 7.48
N PRO A 17 7.00 7.45 7.00
CA PRO A 17 7.23 8.88 6.83
C PRO A 17 6.39 9.49 5.70
N GLY A 18 5.97 8.70 4.70
CA GLY A 18 5.23 9.19 3.54
C GLY A 18 3.77 9.57 3.81
N PHE A 19 3.17 9.05 4.89
CA PHE A 19 1.73 9.21 5.16
C PHE A 19 1.41 9.68 6.59
N PRO A 20 1.98 10.79 7.07
CA PRO A 20 1.89 11.21 8.46
C PRO A 20 0.46 11.56 8.91
N ILE A 21 -0.40 12.01 8.00
CA ILE A 21 -1.80 12.35 8.32
C ILE A 21 -2.57 11.10 8.76
N ILE A 22 -2.34 9.99 8.07
CA ILE A 22 -3.00 8.71 8.33
C ILE A 22 -2.56 8.16 9.68
N HIS A 23 -1.25 8.21 9.96
CA HIS A 23 -0.69 7.67 11.20
C HIS A 23 -1.00 8.53 12.43
N LYS A 24 -1.40 9.79 12.25
CA LYS A 24 -1.86 10.66 13.34
C LYS A 24 -3.38 10.60 13.57
N SER A 25 -4.13 9.96 12.68
CA SER A 25 -5.58 9.91 12.79
C SER A 25 -6.03 9.03 13.97
N PRO A 26 -6.97 9.49 14.81
CA PRO A 26 -7.50 8.68 15.92
C PRO A 26 -8.41 7.53 15.44
N LEU A 27 -8.79 7.52 14.16
CA LEU A 27 -9.59 6.46 13.56
C LEU A 27 -8.75 5.29 13.07
N VAL A 28 -7.42 5.41 13.09
CA VAL A 28 -6.50 4.42 12.52
C VAL A 28 -5.69 3.78 13.62
N THR A 29 -5.76 2.45 13.70
CA THR A 29 -4.75 1.66 14.42
C THR A 29 -3.94 0.86 13.41
N ARG A 30 -2.68 0.63 13.74
CA ARG A 30 -1.74 -0.10 12.88
C ARG A 30 -1.02 -1.16 13.67
N GLU A 31 -0.88 -2.32 13.06
CA GLU A 31 -0.03 -3.41 13.53
C GLU A 31 1.08 -3.69 12.51
N VAL A 32 2.28 -3.97 13.02
CA VAL A 32 3.36 -4.52 12.20
C VAL A 32 3.41 -6.02 12.48
N VAL A 33 3.23 -6.84 11.44
CA VAL A 33 3.17 -8.31 11.57
C VAL A 33 4.45 -8.92 11.03
N ASN A 34 5.14 -9.68 11.88
CA ASN A 34 6.42 -10.34 11.62
C ASN A 34 7.54 -9.38 11.18
N ASP A 35 7.54 -8.13 11.68
CA ASP A 35 8.46 -7.04 11.25
C ASP A 35 8.38 -6.65 9.78
N LEU A 36 7.48 -7.30 9.05
CA LEU A 36 7.38 -7.14 7.62
C LEU A 36 6.12 -6.31 7.30
N SER A 37 4.97 -6.84 7.67
CA SER A 37 3.68 -6.49 7.06
C SER A 37 3.00 -5.35 7.80
N LEU A 38 2.29 -4.50 7.06
CA LEU A 38 1.48 -3.43 7.65
C LEU A 38 0.01 -3.80 7.59
N LEU A 39 -0.62 -3.85 8.76
CA LEU A 39 -2.06 -4.00 8.88
C LEU A 39 -2.63 -2.70 9.44
N TYR A 40 -3.53 -2.08 8.69
CA TYR A 40 -4.25 -0.89 9.10
C TYR A 40 -5.69 -1.26 9.40
N TYR A 41 -6.16 -0.87 10.57
CA TYR A 41 -7.57 -0.92 10.92
C TYR A 41 -8.10 0.50 10.92
N VAL A 42 -9.14 0.72 10.11
CA VAL A 42 -9.87 1.99 10.08
C VAL A 42 -11.19 1.76 10.81
N LYS A 43 -11.38 2.48 11.91
CA LYS A 43 -12.60 2.39 12.70
C LYS A 43 -13.76 3.00 11.93
N SER A 44 -14.81 2.21 11.70
CA SER A 44 -16.05 2.72 11.09
C SER A 44 -16.76 3.71 12.01
N THR A 45 -17.35 4.73 11.42
CA THR A 45 -18.30 5.64 12.08
C THR A 45 -19.70 5.04 12.21
N ASP A 46 -20.04 4.06 11.37
CA ASP A 46 -21.28 3.29 11.42
C ASP A 46 -20.99 1.81 11.74
N LYS A 47 -21.47 1.37 12.91
CA LYS A 47 -21.26 0.00 13.39
C LYS A 47 -22.21 -1.04 12.79
N THR A 48 -23.21 -0.61 12.01
CA THR A 48 -24.16 -1.50 11.34
C THR A 48 -23.60 -2.05 10.03
N LEU A 49 -22.58 -1.39 9.46
CA LEU A 49 -21.91 -1.80 8.24
C LEU A 49 -21.01 -3.02 8.49
N LYS A 50 -20.94 -3.90 7.49
CA LYS A 50 -20.02 -5.04 7.51
C LYS A 50 -18.59 -4.57 7.22
N PRO A 51 -17.58 -5.16 7.88
CA PRO A 51 -16.19 -4.87 7.55
C PRO A 51 -15.85 -5.40 6.15
N TYR A 52 -14.87 -4.78 5.51
CA TYR A 52 -14.25 -5.25 4.28
C TYR A 52 -12.72 -5.09 4.38
N LEU A 53 -11.99 -5.79 3.51
CA LEU A 53 -10.54 -5.78 3.44
C LEU A 53 -10.11 -5.21 2.09
N LEU A 54 -9.09 -4.36 2.12
CA LEU A 54 -8.42 -3.87 0.91
C LEU A 54 -7.00 -4.45 0.90
N PRO A 55 -6.78 -5.59 0.22
CA PRO A 55 -5.48 -6.23 0.20
C PRO A 55 -4.55 -5.57 -0.83
N GLY A 56 -3.26 -5.67 -0.56
CA GLY A 56 -2.20 -5.29 -1.48
C GLY A 56 -0.86 -5.81 -0.97
N HIS A 57 0.14 -5.79 -1.83
CA HIS A 57 1.50 -6.24 -1.54
C HIS A 57 2.51 -5.25 -2.13
N LEU A 58 3.70 -5.19 -1.55
CA LEU A 58 4.74 -4.24 -1.95
C LEU A 58 5.98 -4.92 -2.50
N ASN A 59 6.07 -6.24 -2.33
CA ASN A 59 7.08 -7.05 -3.00
C ASN A 59 6.80 -7.07 -4.51
N VAL A 60 7.84 -7.41 -5.25
CA VAL A 60 7.76 -7.50 -6.70
C VAL A 60 8.52 -8.74 -7.13
N VAL A 61 8.15 -9.29 -8.27
CA VAL A 61 8.94 -10.36 -8.89
C VAL A 61 10.30 -9.81 -9.37
N PRO A 62 11.32 -10.68 -9.50
CA PRO A 62 12.61 -10.30 -10.09
C PRO A 62 12.48 -9.68 -11.48
N VAL A 63 13.53 -8.98 -11.91
CA VAL A 63 13.61 -8.32 -13.20
C VAL A 63 14.84 -8.81 -13.97
N GLU A 64 14.67 -9.04 -15.26
CA GLU A 64 15.78 -9.23 -16.20
C GLU A 64 15.94 -7.94 -16.98
N GLU A 65 16.94 -7.12 -16.62
CA GLU A 65 17.08 -5.75 -17.14
C GLU A 65 17.17 -5.68 -18.66
N SER A 66 17.66 -6.72 -19.32
CA SER A 66 17.74 -6.81 -20.79
C SER A 66 16.38 -6.76 -21.50
N PHE A 67 15.28 -7.06 -20.81
CA PHE A 67 13.93 -6.96 -21.36
C PHE A 67 13.27 -5.60 -21.12
N TRP A 68 13.94 -4.68 -20.44
CA TRP A 68 13.38 -3.38 -20.10
C TRP A 68 13.96 -2.28 -20.98
N GLU A 69 13.07 -1.43 -21.51
CA GLU A 69 13.45 -0.25 -22.30
C GLU A 69 13.94 0.92 -21.43
N VAL A 70 13.57 0.91 -20.15
CA VAL A 70 13.98 1.89 -19.13
C VAL A 70 14.36 1.15 -17.85
N PRO A 71 15.21 1.69 -16.96
CA PRO A 71 15.59 0.98 -15.75
C PRO A 71 14.34 0.56 -14.94
N PRO A 72 14.21 -0.72 -14.55
CA PRO A 72 12.95 -1.29 -14.08
C PRO A 72 12.41 -0.67 -12.79
N PHE A 73 13.24 0.03 -12.02
CA PHE A 73 12.84 0.68 -10.77
C PHE A 73 12.93 2.21 -10.82
N SER A 74 13.10 2.79 -12.01
CA SER A 74 13.19 4.25 -12.20
C SER A 74 11.89 4.99 -11.91
N GLY A 75 10.74 4.38 -12.24
CA GLY A 75 9.46 5.07 -12.22
C GLY A 75 9.34 6.11 -13.33
N GLU A 76 10.11 5.98 -14.42
CA GLU A 76 10.12 6.92 -15.55
C GLU A 76 8.73 7.05 -16.19
N ILE A 77 8.37 8.27 -16.57
CA ILE A 77 7.18 8.53 -17.36
C ILE A 77 7.57 8.54 -18.84
N LYS A 78 7.09 7.56 -19.60
CA LYS A 78 7.35 7.41 -21.03
C LYS A 78 6.05 7.07 -21.75
N ASP A 79 5.77 7.78 -22.84
CA ASP A 79 4.57 7.65 -23.67
C ASP A 79 3.25 7.79 -22.88
N GLY A 80 3.26 8.61 -21.83
CA GLY A 80 2.10 8.85 -20.95
C GLY A 80 1.88 7.79 -19.88
N PHE A 81 2.77 6.80 -19.75
CA PHE A 81 2.68 5.74 -18.74
C PHE A 81 3.85 5.79 -17.76
N ILE A 82 3.60 5.32 -16.52
CA ILE A 82 4.67 5.09 -15.54
C ILE A 82 5.27 3.70 -15.78
N TRP A 83 6.54 3.68 -16.16
CA TRP A 83 7.31 2.46 -16.34
C TRP A 83 8.05 2.10 -15.06
N GLY A 84 7.70 0.96 -14.50
CA GLY A 84 8.39 0.45 -13.33
C GLY A 84 7.82 -0.88 -12.85
N ARG A 85 8.69 -1.79 -12.43
CA ARG A 85 8.32 -3.04 -11.79
C ARG A 85 7.52 -2.74 -10.53
N GLY A 86 6.29 -3.25 -10.54
CA GLY A 86 5.33 -3.10 -9.47
C GLY A 86 4.38 -1.92 -9.64
N SER A 87 4.50 -1.11 -10.70
CA SER A 87 3.54 -0.04 -10.98
C SER A 87 2.12 -0.63 -11.12
N ILE A 88 1.96 -1.69 -11.92
CA ILE A 88 0.69 -2.41 -12.07
C ILE A 88 0.49 -3.47 -10.97
N ASP A 89 1.48 -4.33 -10.67
CA ASP A 89 1.33 -5.39 -9.67
C ASP A 89 2.29 -5.23 -8.48
N CYS A 90 1.86 -4.65 -7.35
CA CYS A 90 0.56 -4.00 -7.15
C CYS A 90 0.67 -2.69 -6.36
N LYS A 91 1.80 -1.99 -6.51
CA LYS A 91 2.10 -0.79 -5.74
C LYS A 91 1.05 0.31 -5.95
N HIS A 92 0.49 0.48 -7.15
CA HIS A 92 -0.56 1.47 -7.37
C HIS A 92 -1.80 1.20 -6.50
N VAL A 93 -2.22 -0.06 -6.32
CA VAL A 93 -3.38 -0.41 -5.49
C VAL A 93 -3.12 -0.01 -4.04
N VAL A 94 -1.92 -0.30 -3.53
CA VAL A 94 -1.51 0.08 -2.17
C VAL A 94 -1.52 1.59 -2.00
N MET A 95 -0.93 2.33 -2.94
CA MET A 95 -0.88 3.79 -2.87
C MET A 95 -2.27 4.41 -2.97
N VAL A 96 -3.12 3.95 -3.88
CA VAL A 96 -4.49 4.45 -4.01
C VAL A 96 -5.30 4.13 -2.76
N THR A 97 -5.17 2.93 -2.21
CA THR A 97 -5.88 2.56 -0.97
C THR A 97 -5.48 3.47 0.18
N ILE A 98 -4.19 3.73 0.35
CA ILE A 98 -3.68 4.59 1.43
C ILE A 98 -4.00 6.08 1.15
N CYS A 99 -4.02 6.56 -0.10
CA CYS A 99 -4.37 7.96 -0.38
C CYS A 99 -5.88 8.24 -0.30
N SER A 100 -6.68 7.44 -1.02
CA SER A 100 -8.11 7.72 -1.27
C SER A 100 -8.97 7.55 -0.03
N TYR A 101 -8.72 6.49 0.75
CA TYR A 101 -9.51 6.24 1.96
C TYR A 101 -9.33 7.33 2.98
N PHE A 102 -8.15 7.95 3.06
CA PHE A 102 -7.87 8.91 4.12
C PHE A 102 -8.17 10.34 3.74
N LEU A 103 -8.15 10.71 2.46
CA LEU A 103 -8.64 12.02 2.01
C LEU A 103 -10.18 12.14 2.07
N SER A 104 -10.90 11.02 2.17
CA SER A 104 -12.38 11.02 2.21
C SER A 104 -12.97 11.24 3.62
N PHE A 105 -12.13 11.30 4.66
CA PHE A 105 -12.55 11.50 6.06
C PHE A 105 -12.00 12.79 6.70
N PHE A 106 -11.37 13.67 5.91
CA PHE A 106 -10.91 15.00 6.32
C PHE A 106 -11.52 16.09 5.45
#